data_AF-A0A367HHW2-F1
#
_entry.id   AF-A0A367HHW2-F1
#
_cell.length_a   1.000
_cell.length_b   1.000
_cell.length_c   1.000
_cell.angle_alpha   90.00
_cell.angle_beta   90.00
_cell.angle_gamma   90.00
#
_symmetry.space_group_name_H-M   'P 1'
#
loop_
_entity.id
_entity.type
_entity.pdbx_description
1 polymer ?
#
loop_
_entity_poly.entity_id
_entity_poly.type
_entity_poly.pdbx_seq_one_letter_code
_entity_poly.pdbx_strand_id
1 'polypeptide(L)'
;MTEPRKVARVILLDPDDRILLMHGYEPEDPADTWWFTPGGGLEGDETRAEAALRELAEETGITDVELGPVLWQRTCSFPFDGRRWDQDEWYYLARTSQTETAPGGLTELERRSTSGLRWWTSAELSAARETVYPTRLAELLRTLLDEGPPHAPVVLAPEIV
;
A
#
# COMPACT_ATOMS: atom_id res chain seq x y z
N MET A 1 -24.54 -10.51 -0.36
CA MET A 1 -23.07 -10.40 -0.40
C MET A 1 -22.77 -8.95 -0.70
N THR A 2 -22.10 -8.26 0.22
CA THR A 2 -21.72 -6.86 0.03
C THR A 2 -20.65 -6.81 -1.07
N GLU A 3 -20.72 -5.81 -1.96
CA GLU A 3 -19.67 -5.62 -2.97
C GLU A 3 -18.34 -5.28 -2.27
N PRO A 4 -17.20 -5.84 -2.75
CA PRO A 4 -15.90 -5.54 -2.15
C PRO A 4 -15.58 -4.06 -2.30
N ARG A 5 -14.95 -3.49 -1.27
CA ARG A 5 -14.49 -2.11 -1.28
C ARG A 5 -13.44 -1.95 -2.38
N LYS A 6 -13.66 -1.01 -3.30
CA LYS A 6 -12.68 -0.64 -4.32
C LYS A 6 -11.56 0.12 -3.64
N VAL A 7 -10.32 -0.37 -3.77
CA VAL A 7 -9.14 0.18 -3.09
C VAL A 7 -8.04 0.44 -4.10
N ALA A 8 -7.32 1.55 -3.90
CA ALA A 8 -6.12 1.88 -4.64
C ALA A 8 -4.92 1.85 -3.67
N ARG A 9 -3.87 1.15 -4.06
CA ARG A 9 -2.62 1.01 -3.31
C ARG A 9 -1.49 1.60 -4.14
N VAL A 10 -0.47 2.13 -3.47
CA VAL A 10 0.66 2.78 -4.14
C VAL A 10 1.96 2.07 -3.86
N ILE A 11 2.62 1.64 -4.93
CA ILE A 11 4.04 1.23 -4.94
C ILE A 11 4.85 2.48 -5.24
N LEU A 12 5.09 3.28 -4.20
CA LEU A 12 5.86 4.52 -4.30
C LEU A 12 7.35 4.22 -4.21
N LEU A 13 8.09 4.56 -5.26
CA LEU A 13 9.55 4.44 -5.32
C LEU A 13 10.22 5.81 -5.28
N ASP A 14 11.29 5.91 -4.50
CA ASP A 14 12.18 7.08 -4.50
C ASP A 14 13.29 6.96 -5.56
N PRO A 15 14.22 7.93 -5.68
CA PRO A 15 15.32 7.87 -6.65
C PRO A 15 16.33 6.74 -6.41
N ASP A 16 16.32 6.13 -5.22
CA ASP A 16 17.19 5.00 -4.85
C ASP A 16 16.46 3.65 -4.98
N ASP A 17 15.28 3.63 -5.62
CA ASP A 17 14.39 2.47 -5.78
C ASP A 17 13.99 1.81 -4.45
N ARG A 18 13.89 2.61 -3.38
CA ARG A 18 13.29 2.18 -2.11
C ARG A 18 11.78 2.35 -2.19
N ILE A 19 11.03 1.42 -1.60
CA ILE A 19 9.57 1.49 -1.47
C ILE A 19 9.17 2.10 -0.13
N LEU A 20 8.20 3.02 -0.13
CA LEU A 20 7.61 3.54 1.11
C LEU A 20 6.52 2.60 1.63
N LEU A 21 6.62 2.19 2.90
CA LEU A 21 5.62 1.39 3.59
C LEU A 21 5.17 2.06 4.89
N MET A 22 3.93 1.76 5.28
CA MET A 22 3.30 2.15 6.54
C MET A 22 3.35 0.99 7.53
N HIS A 23 3.63 1.28 8.80
CA HIS A 23 3.59 0.32 9.89
C HIS A 23 2.24 0.37 10.60
N GLY A 24 1.46 -0.70 10.45
CA GLY A 24 0.17 -0.89 11.08
C GLY A 24 0.21 -1.87 12.24
N TYR A 25 -0.83 -1.83 13.07
CA TYR A 25 -1.08 -2.80 14.13
C TYR A 25 -2.57 -2.96 14.38
N GLU A 26 -2.98 -4.09 14.95
CA GLU A 26 -4.38 -4.33 15.34
C GLU A 26 -4.72 -3.47 16.57
N PRO A 27 -5.75 -2.61 16.52
CA PRO A 27 -6.14 -1.80 17.67
C PRO A 27 -6.41 -2.59 18.96
N GLU A 28 -6.94 -3.80 18.85
CA GLU A 28 -7.24 -4.67 20.01
C GLU A 28 -6.02 -5.50 20.47
N ASP A 29 -5.01 -5.69 19.62
CA ASP A 29 -3.74 -6.35 19.95
C ASP A 29 -2.54 -5.62 19.30
N PRO A 30 -1.99 -4.57 19.95
CA PRO A 30 -0.89 -3.79 19.39
C PRO A 30 0.44 -4.56 19.19
N ALA A 31 0.53 -5.82 19.64
CA ALA A 31 1.66 -6.68 19.36
C ALA A 31 1.56 -7.36 17.98
N ASP A 32 0.36 -7.42 17.40
CA ASP A 32 0.14 -7.88 16.03
C ASP A 32 0.37 -6.71 15.06
N THR A 33 1.54 -6.70 14.43
CA THR A 33 2.04 -5.60 13.60
C THR A 33 2.35 -6.06 12.20
N TRP A 34 2.16 -5.19 11.21
CA TRP A 34 2.50 -5.46 9.82
C TRP A 34 2.90 -4.19 9.06
N TRP A 35 3.64 -4.37 7.97
CA TRP A 35 3.91 -3.32 7.00
C TRP A 35 3.01 -3.47 5.79
N PHE A 36 2.52 -2.35 5.25
CA PHE A 36 1.67 -2.32 4.06
C PHE A 36 1.91 -1.04 3.26
N THR A 37 1.46 -1.04 2.01
CA THR A 37 1.59 0.11 1.11
C THR A 37 0.59 1.21 1.47
N PRO A 38 0.95 2.50 1.31
CA PRO A 38 -0.03 3.58 1.31
C PRO A 38 -1.19 3.34 0.34
N GLY A 39 -2.34 3.90 0.66
CA GLY A 39 -3.53 3.84 -0.15
C GLY A 39 -4.77 3.35 0.60
N GLY A 40 -5.92 3.73 0.07
CA GLY A 40 -7.22 3.50 0.68
C GLY A 40 -8.33 3.32 -0.35
N GLY A 41 -9.56 3.39 0.15
CA GLY A 41 -10.73 3.11 -0.67
C GLY A 41 -11.28 4.33 -1.35
N LEU A 42 -12.02 4.09 -2.43
CA LEU A 42 -12.68 5.16 -3.17
C LEU A 42 -13.71 5.91 -2.32
N GLU A 43 -13.72 7.22 -2.48
CA GLU A 43 -14.70 8.15 -1.92
C GLU A 43 -15.52 8.82 -3.03
N GLY A 44 -16.84 8.79 -2.90
CA GLY A 44 -17.75 9.39 -3.87
C GLY A 44 -17.59 8.80 -5.28
N ASP A 45 -17.36 9.67 -6.26
CA ASP A 45 -17.23 9.32 -7.68
C ASP A 45 -15.77 9.30 -8.17
N GLU A 46 -14.79 9.33 -7.26
CA GLU A 46 -13.38 9.36 -7.64
C GLU A 46 -12.94 8.08 -8.36
N THR A 47 -11.99 8.22 -9.27
CA THR A 47 -11.29 7.10 -9.89
C THR A 47 -10.27 6.52 -8.91
N ARG A 48 -9.84 5.27 -9.15
CA ARG A 48 -8.76 4.66 -8.37
C ARG A 48 -7.44 5.43 -8.43
N ALA A 49 -7.16 6.10 -9.54
CA ALA A 49 -5.95 6.92 -9.66
C ALA A 49 -6.05 8.17 -8.78
N GLU A 50 -7.23 8.81 -8.72
CA GLU A 50 -7.48 9.96 -7.83
C GLU A 50 -7.40 9.53 -6.36
N ALA A 51 -8.01 8.38 -6.01
CA ALA A 51 -7.91 7.80 -4.67
C ALA A 51 -6.45 7.52 -4.29
N ALA A 52 -5.66 6.92 -5.18
CA ALA A 52 -4.24 6.65 -4.93
C ALA A 52 -3.44 7.92 -4.58
N LEU A 53 -3.66 9.01 -5.32
CA LEU A 53 -2.96 10.28 -5.10
C LEU A 53 -3.44 10.99 -3.83
N ARG A 54 -4.75 11.00 -3.57
CA ARG A 54 -5.34 11.57 -2.36
C ARG A 54 -4.80 10.89 -1.11
N GLU A 55 -4.92 9.56 -1.04
CA GLU A 55 -4.50 8.76 0.11
C GLU A 55 -2.98 8.91 0.35
N LEU A 56 -2.18 8.87 -0.72
CA LEU A 56 -0.74 9.08 -0.59
C LEU A 56 -0.40 10.45 0.02
N ALA A 57 -1.08 11.50 -0.41
CA ALA A 57 -0.89 12.84 0.14
C ALA A 57 -1.34 12.92 1.61
N GLU A 58 -2.49 12.34 1.95
CA GLU A 58 -3.06 12.35 3.30
C GLU A 58 -2.19 11.56 4.29
N GLU A 59 -1.80 10.35 3.92
CA GLU A 59 -1.09 9.39 4.77
C GLU A 59 0.40 9.69 4.90
N THR A 60 1.02 10.30 3.88
CA THR A 60 2.48 10.46 3.84
C THR A 60 2.94 11.91 3.71
N GLY A 61 2.08 12.83 3.28
CA GLY A 61 2.44 14.21 2.94
C GLY A 61 3.16 14.36 1.60
N ILE A 62 3.32 13.28 0.83
CA ILE A 62 4.01 13.29 -0.46
C ILE A 62 3.02 13.68 -1.56
N THR A 63 3.33 14.76 -2.28
CA THR A 63 2.46 15.29 -3.35
C THR A 63 3.17 15.46 -4.70
N ASP A 64 4.50 15.55 -4.71
CA ASP A 64 5.30 15.54 -5.94
C ASP A 64 5.47 14.10 -6.46
N VAL A 65 4.51 13.62 -7.25
CA VAL A 65 4.41 12.21 -7.64
C VAL A 65 4.12 12.07 -9.13
N GLU A 66 4.92 11.25 -9.79
CA GLU A 66 4.63 10.73 -11.12
C GLU A 66 3.88 9.40 -10.99
N LEU A 67 2.57 9.42 -11.23
CA LEU A 67 1.75 8.21 -11.21
C LEU A 67 1.91 7.42 -12.51
N GLY A 68 2.36 6.18 -12.39
CA GLY A 68 2.56 5.23 -13.47
C GLY A 68 1.38 4.27 -13.66
N PRO A 69 1.62 3.13 -14.35
CA PRO A 69 0.58 2.15 -14.64
C PRO A 69 0.13 1.37 -13.40
N VAL A 70 -0.99 0.66 -13.56
CA VAL A 70 -1.39 -0.38 -12.61
C VAL A 70 -0.47 -1.58 -12.80
N LEU A 71 0.22 -1.96 -11.74
CA LEU A 71 1.09 -3.14 -11.71
C LEU A 71 0.28 -4.40 -11.45
N TRP A 72 -0.53 -4.37 -10.39
CA TRP A 72 -1.15 -5.56 -9.83
C TRP A 72 -2.59 -5.32 -9.43
N GLN A 73 -3.38 -6.39 -9.44
CA GLN A 73 -4.73 -6.44 -8.88
C GLN A 73 -4.82 -7.58 -7.87
N ARG A 74 -5.47 -7.34 -6.74
CA ARG A 74 -5.62 -8.35 -5.69
C ARG A 74 -7.01 -8.25 -5.06
N THR A 75 -7.65 -9.39 -4.85
CA THR A 75 -8.79 -9.49 -3.93
C THR A 75 -8.28 -9.99 -2.59
N CYS A 76 -8.60 -9.29 -1.50
CA CYS A 76 -8.26 -9.76 -0.16
C CYS A 76 -9.43 -9.63 0.81
N SER A 77 -9.44 -10.50 1.82
CA SER A 77 -10.42 -10.47 2.90
C SER A 77 -9.72 -10.71 4.23
N PHE A 78 -9.89 -9.83 5.20
CA PHE A 78 -9.20 -9.95 6.50
C PHE A 78 -10.01 -9.31 7.64
N PRO A 79 -9.89 -9.82 8.88
CA PRO A 79 -10.42 -9.14 10.07
C PRO A 79 -9.52 -7.95 10.44
N PHE A 80 -10.12 -6.80 10.77
CA PHE A 80 -9.43 -5.63 11.32
C PHE A 80 -10.43 -4.68 11.99
N ASP A 81 -10.09 -4.17 13.18
CA ASP A 81 -10.96 -3.26 13.97
C ASP A 81 -12.35 -3.88 14.23
N GLY A 82 -12.36 -5.14 14.67
CA GLY A 82 -13.57 -5.88 15.02
C GLY A 82 -14.51 -6.23 13.84
N ARG A 83 -14.13 -5.97 12.59
CA ARG A 83 -14.92 -6.29 11.39
C ARG A 83 -14.11 -6.98 10.31
N ARG A 84 -14.79 -7.69 9.41
CA ARG A 84 -14.18 -8.24 8.19
C ARG A 84 -14.24 -7.21 7.07
N TRP A 85 -13.10 -7.04 6.40
CA TRP A 85 -12.94 -6.17 5.25
C TRP A 85 -12.75 -7.02 4.00
N ASP A 86 -13.57 -6.77 2.98
CA ASP A 86 -13.40 -7.36 1.64
C ASP A 86 -12.96 -6.26 0.68
N GLN A 87 -11.81 -6.43 0.01
CA GLN A 87 -11.20 -5.40 -0.83
C GLN A 87 -10.87 -5.91 -2.24
N ASP A 88 -11.12 -5.06 -3.23
CA ASP A 88 -10.65 -5.15 -4.60
C ASP A 88 -9.56 -4.09 -4.82
N GLU A 89 -8.30 -4.50 -4.57
CA GLU A 89 -7.13 -3.64 -4.50
C GLU A 89 -6.41 -3.56 -5.86
N TRP A 90 -6.12 -2.34 -6.28
CA TRP A 90 -5.31 -2.06 -7.48
C TRP A 90 -4.03 -1.34 -7.07
N TYR A 91 -2.89 -1.87 -7.45
CA TYR A 91 -1.57 -1.36 -7.08
C TYR A 91 -1.01 -0.52 -8.22
N TYR A 92 -0.87 0.77 -8.00
CA TYR A 92 -0.27 1.72 -8.95
C TYR A 92 1.22 1.87 -8.68
N LEU A 93 2.03 1.88 -9.73
CA LEU A 93 3.40 2.36 -9.65
C LEU A 93 3.37 3.88 -9.48
N ALA A 94 4.22 4.41 -8.60
CA ALA A 94 4.46 5.83 -8.49
C ALA A 94 5.96 6.09 -8.28
N ARG A 95 6.46 7.22 -8.77
CA ARG A 95 7.81 7.71 -8.48
C ARG A 95 7.77 9.11 -7.88
N THR A 96 8.68 9.40 -6.96
CA THR A 96 8.81 10.73 -6.35
C THR A 96 10.28 11.10 -6.12
N SER A 97 10.55 12.41 -6.08
CA SER A 97 11.79 12.96 -5.56
C SER A 97 11.68 13.45 -4.11
N GLN A 98 10.46 13.56 -3.58
CA GLN A 98 10.15 13.97 -2.21
C GLN A 98 10.19 12.76 -1.28
N THR A 99 11.25 12.66 -0.48
CA THR A 99 11.43 11.54 0.48
C THR A 99 11.05 11.91 1.92
N GLU A 100 10.93 13.21 2.23
CA GLU A 100 10.45 13.68 3.52
C GLU A 100 8.95 13.43 3.65
N THR A 101 8.57 12.66 4.69
CA THR A 101 7.19 12.34 5.01
C THR A 101 6.65 13.24 6.11
N ALA A 102 5.47 13.80 5.91
CA ALA A 102 4.74 14.59 6.89
C ALA A 102 3.24 14.25 6.83
N PRO A 103 2.81 13.14 7.47
CA PRO A 103 1.40 12.76 7.51
C PRO A 103 0.53 13.88 8.06
N GLY A 104 -0.51 14.26 7.33
CA GLY A 104 -1.36 15.41 7.68
C GLY A 104 -2.85 15.15 7.56
N GLY A 105 -3.26 14.09 6.86
CA GLY A 105 -4.65 13.78 6.52
C GLY A 105 -5.18 12.46 7.08
N LEU A 106 -4.44 11.78 7.96
CA LEU A 106 -4.82 10.46 8.48
C LEU A 106 -6.27 10.43 9.00
N THR A 107 -6.99 9.36 8.69
CA THR A 107 -8.30 9.10 9.27
C THR A 107 -8.19 8.80 10.77
N GLU A 108 -9.32 8.80 11.48
CA GLU A 108 -9.33 8.42 12.90
C GLU A 108 -8.89 6.96 13.10
N LEU A 109 -9.20 6.08 12.16
CA LEU A 109 -8.77 4.68 12.21
C LEU A 109 -7.26 4.57 12.05
N GLU A 110 -6.67 5.21 11.03
CA GLU A 110 -5.22 5.22 10.82
C GLU A 110 -4.47 5.83 12.00
N ARG A 111 -4.97 6.94 12.58
CA ARG A 111 -4.34 7.56 13.76
C ARG A 111 -4.20 6.61 14.95
N ARG A 112 -5.10 5.63 15.08
CA ARG A 112 -5.10 4.65 16.18
C ARG A 112 -4.48 3.30 15.81
N SER A 113 -4.10 3.09 14.55
CA SER A 113 -3.64 1.79 14.03
C SER A 113 -2.37 1.87 13.20
N THR A 114 -1.81 3.06 12.99
CA THR A 114 -0.53 3.26 12.28
C THR A 114 0.46 3.95 13.20
N SER A 115 1.72 3.51 13.13
CA SER A 115 2.78 3.97 14.04
C SER A 115 4.00 4.56 13.34
N GLY A 116 4.07 4.47 12.01
CA GLY A 116 5.17 5.09 11.28
C GLY A 116 5.19 4.78 9.79
N LEU A 117 6.15 5.42 9.14
CA LEU A 117 6.49 5.28 7.73
C LEU A 117 7.97 4.93 7.61
N ARG A 118 8.31 4.08 6.64
CA ARG A 118 9.71 3.75 6.35
C ARG A 118 9.92 3.46 4.89
N TRP A 119 11.03 3.94 4.35
CA TRP A 119 11.58 3.55 3.06
C TRP A 119 12.36 2.24 3.21
N TRP A 120 12.05 1.26 2.37
CA TRP A 120 12.66 -0.07 2.36
C TRP A 120 13.29 -0.39 1.02
N THR A 121 14.50 -0.93 1.03
CA THR A 121 15.08 -1.58 -0.15
C THR A 121 14.46 -2.96 -0.37
N SER A 122 14.51 -3.47 -1.61
CA SER A 122 14.13 -4.86 -1.91
C SER A 122 14.94 -5.88 -1.08
N ALA A 123 16.21 -5.58 -0.82
CA ALA A 123 17.08 -6.41 0.02
C ALA A 123 16.63 -6.45 1.48
N GLU A 124 16.28 -5.31 2.08
CA GLU A 124 15.75 -5.25 3.45
C GLU A 124 14.43 -6.00 3.57
N LEU A 125 13.50 -5.84 2.61
CA LEU A 125 12.23 -6.59 2.61
C LEU A 125 12.46 -8.09 2.51
N SER A 126 13.43 -8.52 1.70
CA SER A 126 13.76 -9.95 1.55
C SER A 126 14.37 -10.55 2.81
N ALA A 127 15.01 -9.73 3.65
CA ALA A 127 15.62 -10.14 4.91
C ALA A 127 14.72 -9.90 6.14
N ALA A 128 13.60 -9.21 5.97
CA ALA A 128 12.67 -8.87 7.04
C ALA A 128 12.07 -10.13 7.67
N ARG A 129 11.89 -10.08 8.99
CA ARG A 129 11.14 -11.08 9.76
C ARG A 129 9.77 -10.58 10.18
N GLU A 130 9.49 -9.31 9.91
CA GLU A 130 8.22 -8.65 10.15
C GLU A 130 7.22 -9.05 9.06
N THR A 131 5.94 -9.04 9.40
CA THR A 131 4.87 -9.29 8.43
C THR A 131 4.79 -8.12 7.46
N VAL A 132 4.81 -8.43 6.16
CA VAL A 132 4.66 -7.43 5.09
C VAL A 132 3.56 -7.90 4.15
N TYR A 133 2.62 -7.00 3.86
CA TYR A 133 1.54 -7.26 2.90
C TYR A 133 1.70 -6.40 1.63
N PRO A 134 1.45 -6.97 0.44
CA PRO A 134 1.23 -8.40 0.15
C PRO A 134 2.38 -9.31 0.63
N THR A 135 2.07 -10.56 1.01
CA THR A 135 3.09 -11.52 1.48
C THR A 135 4.25 -11.76 0.50
N ARG A 136 4.01 -11.57 -0.80
CA ARG A 136 5.04 -11.67 -1.86
C ARG A 136 5.62 -10.33 -2.30
N LEU A 137 5.44 -9.25 -1.53
CA LEU A 137 5.88 -7.90 -1.93
C LEU A 137 7.37 -7.84 -2.24
N ALA A 138 8.22 -8.52 -1.49
CA ALA A 138 9.67 -8.53 -1.71
C ALA A 138 10.06 -9.12 -3.09
N GLU A 139 9.40 -10.23 -3.48
CA GLU A 139 9.60 -10.88 -4.78
C GLU A 139 9.06 -9.99 -5.91
N LEU A 140 7.83 -9.49 -5.74
CA LEU A 140 7.16 -8.63 -6.72
C LEU A 140 7.93 -7.34 -6.98
N LEU A 141 8.45 -6.70 -5.92
CA LEU A 141 9.29 -5.51 -6.04
C LEU A 141 10.59 -5.82 -6.77
N ARG A 142 11.23 -6.96 -6.48
CA ARG A 142 12.47 -7.34 -7.18
C ARG A 142 12.23 -7.51 -8.68
N THR A 143 11.20 -8.25 -9.06
CA THR A 143 10.81 -8.41 -10.48
C THR A 143 10.50 -7.07 -11.13
N LEU A 144 9.79 -6.17 -10.44
CA LEU A 144 9.50 -4.83 -10.95
C LEU A 144 10.79 -4.02 -11.21
N LEU A 145 11.79 -4.12 -10.34
CA LEU A 145 13.05 -3.38 -10.49
C LEU A 145 13.95 -4.00 -11.59
N ASP A 146 13.95 -5.32 -11.72
CA ASP A 146 14.79 -6.03 -12.70
C ASP A 146 14.20 -5.99 -14.12
N GLU A 147 12.88 -6.12 -14.24
CA GLU A 147 12.18 -6.29 -15.53
C GLU A 147 11.34 -5.06 -15.94
N GLY A 148 11.09 -4.15 -15.01
CA GLY A 148 10.19 -3.02 -15.21
C GLY A 148 8.71 -3.35 -14.96
N PRO A 149 7.81 -2.36 -15.16
CA PRO A 149 6.37 -2.59 -15.00
C PRO A 149 5.86 -3.58 -16.05
N PRO A 150 4.91 -4.47 -15.70
CA PRO A 150 4.37 -5.44 -16.64
C PRO A 150 3.55 -4.74 -17.74
N HIS A 151 3.49 -5.34 -18.94
CA HIS A 151 2.72 -4.78 -20.07
C HIS A 151 1.21 -4.70 -19.81
N ALA A 152 0.70 -5.50 -18.87
CA ALA A 152 -0.69 -5.47 -18.41
C ALA A 152 -0.72 -5.80 -16.91
N PRO A 153 -1.75 -5.35 -16.16
CA PRO A 153 -1.86 -5.64 -14.74
C PRO A 153 -1.87 -7.14 -14.44
N VAL A 154 -1.05 -7.58 -13.49
CA VAL A 154 -0.99 -8.98 -13.06
C VAL A 154 -1.98 -9.20 -11.93
N VAL A 155 -2.83 -10.21 -12.07
CA VAL A 155 -3.74 -10.63 -11.00
C VAL A 155 -2.97 -11.48 -10.00
N LEU A 156 -2.86 -11.01 -8.75
CA LEU A 156 -2.24 -11.72 -7.65
C LEU A 156 -3.22 -12.74 -7.06
N ALA A 157 -2.67 -13.79 -6.45
CA ALA A 157 -3.47 -14.74 -5.68
C ALA A 157 -4.25 -14.02 -4.57
N PRO A 158 -5.51 -14.42 -4.31
CA PRO A 158 -6.27 -13.86 -3.21
C PRO A 158 -5.60 -14.13 -1.86
N GLU A 159 -5.69 -13.16 -0.95
CA GLU A 159 -5.20 -13.29 0.41
C GLU A 159 -6.41 -13.18 1.36
N ILE A 160 -6.83 -14.33 1.89
CA ILE A 160 -8.03 -14.45 2.75
C ILE A 160 -7.56 -14.97 4.11
N VAL A 161 -7.73 -14.15 5.13
CA VAL A 161 -7.35 -14.42 6.53
C VAL A 161 -8.60 -14.51 7.40
#